data_AF-A5DQN7-F1
#
_entry.id   AF-A5DQN7-F1
#
_cell.length_a   1.000
_cell.length_b   1.000
_cell.length_c   1.000
_cell.angle_alpha   90.00
_cell.angle_beta   90.00
_cell.angle_gamma   90.00
#
_symmetry.space_group_name_H-M   'P 1'
#
loop_
_entity.id
_entity.type
_entity.pdbx_description
1 polymer ?
#
loop_
_entity_poly.entity_id
_entity_poly.type
_entity_poly.pdbx_seq_one_letter_code
_entity_poly.pdbx_strand_id
1 'polypeptide(L)'
;MSLWQQVRSLILNRNYRDSQVNFPIVESPKSPVSGLLYFVARHFYIFAATATAFYILIPSFPYLRSNKKMFTKRPDKHTTGLINLRNDCFANSTLQAYSSLPGLTEYLNQFISEFEKLAQLMIKHNIAEDLKVDTSEGTKSRDKNSKFEIPLHIALAEIVKKLQETQMTTRTISVWTFLHSLEKIFDARISRSQHDAHELTLLINETLENENVKIVKNYRLWCSKFQDNVHAIDELESIDIPEFPFSGLILSQMRCLTCSHVSKPSFSPFLMLTLHTPQKVSTNLESMLEENDSESIEGYQCIKCRVSKIVENEMHRQAQGKSVSPDEADFINKLKELDSDPQLSINRDLESSLEDYVKSYKKME
;
A
#
# COMPACT_ATOMS: atom_id res chain seq x y z
N MET A 1 15.66 -7.99 17.36
CA MET A 1 14.40 -8.21 16.61
C MET A 1 14.76 -8.36 15.15
N SER A 2 14.31 -9.42 14.48
CA SER A 2 14.63 -9.62 13.06
C SER A 2 13.67 -8.82 12.17
N LEU A 3 14.14 -8.37 11.01
CA LEU A 3 13.33 -7.68 9.98
C LEU A 3 12.05 -8.47 9.62
N TRP A 4 12.11 -9.80 9.73
CA TRP A 4 10.99 -10.72 9.55
C TRP A 4 9.89 -10.60 10.62
N GLN A 5 10.19 -10.18 11.85
CA GLN A 5 9.17 -9.93 12.88
C GLN A 5 8.44 -8.59 12.66
N GLN A 6 9.05 -7.62 11.97
CA GLN A 6 8.42 -6.33 11.64
C GLN A 6 7.52 -6.42 10.39
N VAL A 7 7.80 -7.35 9.47
CA VAL A 7 6.96 -7.59 8.27
C VAL A 7 5.72 -8.43 8.59
N ARG A 8 5.78 -9.31 9.61
CA ARG A 8 4.67 -10.21 9.97
C ARG A 8 3.45 -9.50 10.60
N SER A 9 3.59 -8.25 11.03
CA SER A 9 2.50 -7.44 11.59
C SER A 9 1.66 -6.69 10.53
N LEU A 10 1.98 -6.77 9.24
CA LEU A 10 1.32 -5.98 8.18
C LEU A 10 0.41 -6.78 7.21
N ILE A 11 0.24 -8.11 7.37
CA ILE A 11 -0.57 -8.92 6.42
C ILE A 11 -1.62 -9.84 7.09
N LEU A 12 -1.91 -9.67 8.39
CA LEU A 12 -3.01 -10.40 9.01
C LEU A 12 -3.99 -9.47 9.72
N ASN A 13 -5.08 -9.23 9.00
CA ASN A 13 -6.41 -8.95 9.52
C ASN A 13 -6.62 -9.57 10.92
N ARG A 14 -6.51 -8.77 11.97
CA ARG A 14 -6.87 -9.14 13.36
C ARG A 14 -7.33 -7.89 14.12
N ASN A 15 -8.58 -7.51 13.89
CA ASN A 15 -9.46 -7.26 15.03
C ASN A 15 -10.01 -8.61 15.51
N TYR A 16 -9.14 -9.41 16.13
CA TYR A 16 -9.57 -10.35 17.15
C TYR A 16 -9.36 -9.62 18.48
N ARG A 17 -10.40 -8.93 18.94
CA ARG A 17 -10.50 -8.56 20.36
C ARG A 17 -10.45 -9.87 21.13
N ASP A 18 -9.36 -10.11 21.86
CA ASP A 18 -9.46 -10.85 23.11
C ASP A 18 -10.26 -9.97 24.06
N SER A 19 -11.58 -10.14 24.04
CA SER A 19 -12.41 -9.79 25.17
C SER A 19 -11.99 -10.69 26.33
N GLN A 20 -11.01 -10.27 27.12
CA GLN A 20 -10.90 -10.76 28.49
C GLN A 20 -12.09 -10.20 29.27
N VAL A 21 -13.26 -10.82 29.08
CA VAL A 21 -14.34 -10.76 30.05
C VAL A 21 -13.86 -11.59 31.23
N ASN A 22 -13.42 -10.91 32.30
CA ASN A 22 -13.38 -11.51 33.62
C ASN A 22 -14.80 -11.90 33.98
N PHE A 23 -15.13 -13.18 33.80
CA PHE A 23 -16.35 -13.75 34.36
C PHE A 23 -16.21 -13.73 35.88
N PRO A 24 -17.20 -13.20 36.63
CA PRO A 24 -17.23 -13.43 38.06
C PRO A 24 -17.30 -14.95 38.29
N ILE A 25 -16.41 -15.45 39.14
CA ILE A 25 -16.45 -16.81 39.64
C ILE A 25 -17.77 -16.97 40.39
N VAL A 26 -18.75 -17.57 39.72
CA VAL A 26 -19.96 -18.08 40.35
C VAL A 26 -19.63 -19.45 40.89
N GLU A 27 -19.67 -19.59 42.22
CA GLU A 27 -19.57 -20.89 42.89
C GLU A 27 -20.62 -21.85 42.31
N SER A 28 -20.16 -23.01 41.84
CA SER A 28 -21.04 -24.05 41.30
C SER A 28 -21.83 -24.72 42.44
N PRO A 29 -23.15 -24.89 42.32
CA PRO A 29 -23.90 -25.76 43.20
C PRO A 29 -23.56 -27.23 42.90
N LYS A 30 -23.53 -28.03 43.97
CA LYS A 30 -23.17 -29.46 43.95
C LYS A 30 -24.20 -30.31 43.20
N SER A 31 -23.69 -31.26 42.38
CA SER A 31 -24.32 -32.50 41.82
C SER A 31 -25.29 -32.37 40.62
N PRO A 32 -25.47 -33.41 39.75
CA PRO A 32 -24.85 -34.74 39.67
C PRO A 32 -24.21 -35.04 38.28
N VAL A 33 -22.89 -34.90 38.13
CA VAL A 33 -22.20 -35.08 36.82
C VAL A 33 -21.79 -36.55 36.56
N SER A 34 -22.07 -37.47 37.48
CA SER A 34 -21.54 -38.84 37.41
C SER A 34 -22.15 -39.69 36.29
N GLY A 35 -23.40 -39.43 35.87
CA GLY A 35 -24.09 -40.24 34.85
C GLY A 35 -23.64 -39.96 33.41
N LEU A 36 -23.48 -38.68 33.05
CA LEU A 36 -23.13 -38.26 31.69
C LEU A 36 -21.67 -38.60 31.36
N LEU A 37 -20.75 -38.37 32.29
CA LEU A 37 -19.34 -38.74 32.15
C LEU A 37 -19.16 -40.26 31.98
N TYR A 38 -19.92 -41.08 32.72
CA TYR A 38 -19.87 -42.53 32.58
C TYR A 38 -20.46 -43.01 31.24
N PHE A 39 -21.53 -42.36 30.77
CA PHE A 39 -22.12 -42.66 29.47
C PHE A 39 -21.17 -42.32 28.31
N VAL A 40 -20.54 -41.14 28.36
CA VAL A 40 -19.55 -40.68 27.38
C VAL A 40 -18.29 -41.55 27.43
N ALA A 41 -17.79 -41.91 28.61
CA ALA A 41 -16.64 -42.80 28.74
C ALA A 41 -16.94 -44.22 28.20
N ARG A 42 -18.12 -44.77 28.49
CA ARG A 42 -18.53 -46.10 28.02
C ARG A 42 -18.74 -46.18 26.51
N HIS A 43 -19.10 -45.07 25.87
CA HIS A 43 -19.38 -45.00 24.43
C HIS A 43 -18.34 -44.16 23.68
N PHE A 44 -17.20 -43.85 24.31
CA PHE A 44 -16.15 -43.00 23.75
C PHE A 44 -15.67 -43.51 22.41
N TYR A 45 -15.48 -44.84 22.29
CA TYR A 45 -15.09 -45.47 21.03
C TYR A 45 -16.13 -45.31 19.93
N ILE A 46 -17.42 -45.29 20.27
CA ILE A 46 -18.51 -45.08 19.30
C ILE A 46 -18.51 -43.61 18.86
N PHE A 47 -18.35 -42.66 19.79
CA PHE A 47 -18.24 -41.24 19.46
C PHE A 47 -16.99 -40.90 18.66
N ALA A 48 -15.85 -41.52 18.98
CA ALA A 48 -14.62 -41.37 18.23
C ALA A 48 -14.78 -41.94 16.81
N ALA A 49 -15.32 -43.16 16.67
CA ALA A 49 -15.55 -43.79 15.38
C ALA A 49 -16.52 -42.99 14.50
N THR A 50 -17.62 -42.47 15.07
CA THR A 50 -18.56 -41.63 14.31
C THR A 50 -17.93 -40.29 13.93
N ALA A 51 -17.20 -39.64 14.82
CA ALA A 51 -16.49 -38.39 14.51
C ALA A 51 -15.43 -38.59 13.42
N THR A 52 -14.66 -39.68 13.45
CA THR A 52 -13.69 -40.02 12.41
C THR A 52 -14.38 -40.37 11.10
N ALA A 53 -15.50 -41.10 11.12
CA ALA A 53 -16.29 -41.39 9.93
C ALA A 53 -16.85 -40.11 9.29
N PHE A 54 -17.38 -39.19 10.09
CA PHE A 54 -17.80 -37.87 9.61
C PHE A 54 -16.62 -37.07 9.06
N TYR A 55 -15.48 -37.04 9.73
CA TYR A 55 -14.29 -36.32 9.25
C TYR A 55 -13.77 -36.84 7.90
N ILE A 56 -13.83 -38.17 7.67
CA ILE A 56 -13.40 -38.79 6.41
C ILE A 56 -14.46 -38.61 5.31
N LEU A 57 -15.76 -38.68 5.64
CA LEU A 57 -16.84 -38.67 4.65
C LEU A 57 -17.33 -37.26 4.30
N ILE A 58 -17.23 -36.27 5.21
CA ILE A 58 -17.65 -34.87 4.97
C ILE A 58 -16.96 -34.26 3.73
N PRO A 59 -15.65 -34.45 3.48
CA PRO A 59 -15.00 -33.96 2.26
C PRO A 59 -15.55 -34.58 0.96
N SER A 60 -16.19 -35.75 1.03
CA SER A 60 -16.76 -36.47 -0.11
C SER A 60 -18.21 -36.08 -0.43
N PHE A 61 -18.88 -35.29 0.43
CA PHE A 61 -20.22 -34.78 0.17
C PHE A 61 -20.17 -33.35 -0.40
N PRO A 62 -20.37 -33.16 -1.73
CA PRO A 62 -20.22 -31.86 -2.38
C PRO A 62 -21.21 -30.78 -1.90
N TYR A 63 -22.28 -31.16 -1.19
CA TYR A 63 -23.30 -30.24 -0.66
C TYR A 63 -22.87 -29.53 0.65
N LEU A 64 -22.00 -30.14 1.45
CA LEU A 64 -21.49 -29.52 2.70
C LEU A 64 -20.24 -28.66 2.48
N ARG A 65 -19.63 -28.75 1.29
CA ARG A 65 -18.60 -27.79 0.87
C ARG A 65 -19.31 -26.46 0.67
N SER A 66 -19.18 -25.55 1.65
CA SER A 66 -19.60 -24.17 1.52
C SER A 66 -18.81 -23.53 0.37
N ASN A 67 -19.28 -23.74 -0.86
CA ASN A 67 -19.02 -22.86 -1.96
C ASN A 67 -19.73 -21.56 -1.60
N LYS A 68 -19.07 -20.73 -0.79
CA LYS A 68 -19.36 -19.30 -0.81
C LYS A 68 -19.15 -18.88 -2.25
N LYS A 69 -20.23 -18.86 -3.04
CA LYS A 69 -20.19 -18.28 -4.38
C LYS A 69 -19.71 -16.86 -4.16
N MET A 70 -18.52 -16.56 -4.67
CA MET A 70 -17.89 -15.23 -4.58
C MET A 70 -18.80 -14.14 -5.12
N PHE A 71 -19.81 -14.51 -5.93
CA PHE A 71 -20.87 -13.63 -6.41
C PHE A 71 -22.24 -14.29 -6.22
N THR A 72 -23.10 -13.67 -5.41
CA THR A 72 -24.54 -13.93 -5.46
C THR A 72 -25.10 -13.35 -6.75
N LYS A 73 -25.97 -14.09 -7.45
CA LYS A 73 -26.70 -13.51 -8.60
C LYS A 73 -27.42 -12.27 -8.09
N ARG A 74 -27.07 -11.11 -8.64
CA ARG A 74 -27.77 -9.86 -8.34
C ARG A 74 -29.25 -9.99 -8.77
N PRO A 75 -30.17 -9.32 -8.06
CA PRO A 75 -31.59 -9.33 -8.40
C PRO A 75 -31.92 -8.41 -9.60
N ASP A 76 -30.91 -7.81 -10.23
CA ASP A 76 -31.06 -6.84 -11.31
C ASP A 76 -31.36 -7.53 -12.64
N LYS A 77 -32.10 -6.81 -13.50
CA LYS A 77 -32.30 -7.20 -14.90
C LYS A 77 -31.27 -6.53 -15.82
N HIS A 78 -30.75 -5.38 -15.40
CA HIS A 78 -29.81 -4.54 -16.15
C HIS A 78 -28.79 -3.89 -15.22
N THR A 79 -27.63 -3.50 -15.76
CA THR A 79 -26.63 -2.69 -15.08
C THR A 79 -26.57 -1.28 -15.68
N THR A 80 -26.17 -0.30 -14.88
CA THR A 80 -26.04 1.09 -15.35
C THR A 80 -24.85 1.21 -16.31
N GLY A 81 -25.10 1.64 -17.55
CA GLY A 81 -24.05 1.92 -18.53
C GLY A 81 -23.49 3.33 -18.42
N LEU A 82 -22.31 3.54 -19.01
CA LEU A 82 -21.77 4.89 -19.23
C LEU A 82 -21.98 5.29 -20.70
N ILE A 83 -22.58 6.45 -20.93
CA ILE A 83 -22.74 6.97 -22.29
C ILE A 83 -21.40 7.50 -22.79
N ASN A 84 -21.00 7.08 -23.99
CA ASN A 84 -19.87 7.68 -24.67
C ASN A 84 -20.37 8.81 -25.56
N LEU A 85 -20.23 10.07 -25.09
CA LEU A 85 -20.69 11.23 -25.86
C LEU A 85 -19.71 11.60 -26.98
N ARG A 86 -18.40 11.36 -26.78
CA ARG A 86 -17.34 11.68 -27.74
C ARG A 86 -16.18 10.67 -27.66
N ASN A 87 -15.04 11.11 -27.12
CA ASN A 87 -13.82 10.32 -26.95
C ASN A 87 -13.65 9.92 -25.47
N ASP A 88 -14.77 9.72 -24.75
CA ASP A 88 -14.77 9.54 -23.30
C ASP A 88 -14.60 8.05 -22.90
N CYS A 89 -14.29 7.18 -23.87
CA CYS A 89 -14.17 5.74 -23.64
C CYS A 89 -13.08 5.39 -22.63
N PHE A 90 -11.95 6.10 -22.62
CA PHE A 90 -10.87 5.93 -21.62
C PHE A 90 -11.40 6.13 -20.20
N ALA A 91 -12.16 7.20 -19.97
CA ALA A 91 -12.76 7.52 -18.68
C ALA A 91 -13.88 6.54 -18.31
N ASN A 92 -14.69 6.15 -19.30
CA ASN A 92 -15.73 5.15 -19.10
C ASN A 92 -15.13 3.80 -18.66
N SER A 93 -14.07 3.33 -19.31
CA SER A 93 -13.40 2.08 -18.92
C SER A 93 -12.78 2.17 -17.53
N THR A 94 -12.13 3.29 -17.18
CA THR A 94 -11.54 3.49 -15.86
C THR A 94 -12.58 3.44 -14.74
N LEU A 95 -13.71 4.15 -14.88
CA LEU A 95 -14.74 4.14 -13.82
C LEU A 95 -15.51 2.83 -13.74
N GLN A 96 -15.68 2.12 -14.85
CA GLN A 96 -16.23 0.76 -14.82
C GLN A 96 -15.29 -0.23 -14.14
N ALA A 97 -13.97 -0.07 -14.32
CA ALA A 97 -12.99 -0.87 -13.59
C ALA A 97 -13.14 -0.63 -12.08
N TYR A 98 -13.18 0.63 -11.63
CA TYR A 98 -13.39 0.96 -10.21
C TYR A 98 -14.70 0.42 -9.64
N SER A 99 -15.81 0.51 -10.38
CA SER A 99 -17.13 0.05 -9.91
C SER A 99 -17.17 -1.47 -9.68
N SER A 100 -16.25 -2.22 -10.26
CA SER A 100 -16.15 -3.68 -10.11
C SER A 100 -15.33 -4.13 -8.89
N LEU A 101 -14.69 -3.21 -8.17
CA LEU A 101 -13.79 -3.52 -7.04
C LEU A 101 -14.54 -3.48 -5.69
N PRO A 102 -14.80 -4.63 -5.04
CA PRO A 102 -15.51 -4.67 -3.76
C PRO A 102 -14.69 -4.02 -2.63
N GLY A 103 -13.37 -4.27 -2.57
CA GLY A 103 -12.50 -3.68 -1.56
C GLY A 103 -12.43 -2.15 -1.64
N LEU A 104 -12.52 -1.58 -2.85
CA LEU A 104 -12.64 -0.13 -3.01
C LEU A 104 -13.98 0.39 -2.48
N THR A 105 -15.06 -0.36 -2.69
CA THR A 105 -16.38 0.02 -2.19
C THR A 105 -16.41 0.02 -0.65
N GLU A 106 -15.81 -1.00 -0.03
CA GLU A 106 -15.64 -1.08 1.43
C GLU A 106 -14.80 0.09 1.95
N TYR A 107 -13.65 0.36 1.32
CA TYR A 107 -12.80 1.50 1.65
C TYR A 107 -13.56 2.84 1.54
N LEU A 108 -14.25 3.10 0.43
CA LEU A 108 -14.97 4.37 0.23
C LEU A 108 -16.05 4.58 1.30
N ASN A 109 -16.81 3.53 1.63
CA ASN A 109 -17.84 3.62 2.65
C ASN A 109 -17.23 3.89 4.04
N GLN A 110 -16.16 3.18 4.40
CA GLN A 110 -15.47 3.39 5.68
C GLN A 110 -14.86 4.78 5.72
N PHE A 111 -14.04 5.16 4.74
CA PHE A 111 -13.32 6.43 4.70
C PHE A 111 -14.29 7.63 4.77
N ILE A 112 -15.38 7.61 4.01
CA ILE A 112 -16.38 8.70 4.04
C ILE A 112 -17.09 8.75 5.40
N SER A 113 -17.49 7.60 5.96
CA SER A 113 -18.16 7.57 7.27
C SER A 113 -17.27 8.10 8.39
N GLU A 114 -16.01 7.72 8.40
CA GLU A 114 -15.03 8.15 9.41
C GLU A 114 -14.65 9.63 9.21
N PHE A 115 -14.55 10.09 7.96
CA PHE A 115 -14.38 11.50 7.64
C PHE A 115 -15.57 12.35 8.12
N GLU A 116 -16.81 11.88 7.96
CA GLU A 116 -18.01 12.59 8.46
C GLU A 116 -18.02 12.69 9.98
N LYS A 117 -17.70 11.60 10.69
CA LYS A 117 -17.55 11.61 12.16
C LYS A 117 -16.48 12.61 12.58
N LEU A 118 -15.33 12.58 11.91
CA LEU A 118 -14.23 13.52 12.18
C LEU A 118 -14.69 14.96 11.96
N ALA A 119 -15.36 15.26 10.86
CA ALA A 119 -15.91 16.59 10.58
C ALA A 119 -16.87 17.06 11.68
N GLN A 120 -17.75 16.18 12.17
CA GLN A 120 -18.68 16.49 13.25
C GLN A 120 -17.98 16.79 14.57
N LEU A 121 -16.95 16.00 14.93
CA LEU A 121 -16.13 16.28 16.12
C LEU A 121 -15.44 17.63 16.01
N MET A 122 -14.89 17.95 14.83
CA MET A 122 -14.19 19.20 14.62
C MET A 122 -15.11 20.42 14.80
N ILE A 123 -16.34 20.33 14.32
CA ILE A 123 -17.38 21.36 14.52
C ILE A 123 -17.76 21.45 16.00
N LYS A 124 -17.98 20.32 16.67
CA LYS A 124 -18.39 20.24 18.08
C LYS A 124 -17.37 20.91 19.02
N HIS A 125 -16.08 20.71 18.77
CA HIS A 125 -15.00 21.29 19.58
C HIS A 125 -14.57 22.69 19.13
N ASN A 126 -15.33 23.32 18.23
CA ASN A 126 -15.16 24.69 17.77
C ASN A 126 -13.78 24.99 17.15
N ILE A 127 -13.20 24.00 16.46
CA ILE A 127 -11.92 24.09 15.75
C ILE A 127 -12.17 24.63 14.33
N ALA A 128 -13.13 25.55 14.21
CA ALA A 128 -13.74 25.99 12.98
C ALA A 128 -13.10 27.25 12.39
N GLU A 129 -11.84 27.57 12.72
CA GLU A 129 -11.11 28.59 11.94
C GLU A 129 -10.86 28.13 10.49
N ASP A 130 -10.99 26.82 10.20
CA ASP A 130 -10.70 26.22 8.89
C ASP A 130 -11.91 25.52 8.22
N LEU A 131 -13.13 25.64 8.77
CA LEU A 131 -14.30 24.86 8.34
C LEU A 131 -15.50 25.76 8.01
N LYS A 132 -15.56 26.28 6.77
CA LYS A 132 -16.83 26.74 6.19
C LYS A 132 -17.39 25.68 5.25
N VAL A 133 -18.42 25.00 5.71
CA VAL A 133 -19.36 24.29 4.85
C VAL A 133 -20.23 25.36 4.19
N ASP A 134 -20.04 25.58 2.89
CA ASP A 134 -20.84 26.54 2.13
C ASP A 134 -22.30 26.07 2.05
N THR A 135 -23.11 26.55 2.99
CA THR A 135 -24.52 26.82 2.73
C THR A 135 -24.66 28.30 2.36
N SER A 136 -24.98 28.54 1.09
CA SER A 136 -25.43 29.80 0.45
C SER A 136 -24.38 30.74 -0.16
N GLU A 137 -24.81 31.32 -1.28
CA GLU A 137 -24.08 32.04 -2.31
C GLU A 137 -23.49 33.37 -1.82
N GLY A 138 -22.23 33.64 -2.18
CA GLY A 138 -21.72 35.02 -2.20
C GLY A 138 -20.30 35.20 -1.67
N THR A 139 -19.46 35.78 -2.54
CA THR A 139 -18.18 36.45 -2.27
C THR A 139 -16.91 35.58 -2.38
N LYS A 140 -16.20 35.82 -3.49
CA LYS A 140 -14.90 35.25 -3.84
C LYS A 140 -13.81 35.88 -2.96
N SER A 141 -13.30 35.13 -1.98
CA SER A 141 -11.95 35.29 -1.44
C SER A 141 -11.24 33.95 -1.58
N ARG A 142 -10.16 33.92 -2.36
CA ARG A 142 -9.46 32.71 -2.78
C ARG A 142 -8.27 32.48 -1.84
N ASP A 143 -8.55 32.17 -0.57
CA ASP A 143 -7.54 31.64 0.34
C ASP A 143 -7.35 30.15 0.05
N LYS A 144 -6.24 29.83 -0.62
CA LYS A 144 -5.96 28.49 -1.19
C LYS A 144 -5.46 27.45 -0.17
N ASN A 145 -5.39 27.77 1.13
CA ASN A 145 -4.51 27.02 2.03
C ASN A 145 -5.16 26.34 3.25
N SER A 146 -6.47 26.17 3.30
CA SER A 146 -7.08 25.37 4.37
C SER A 146 -8.50 24.95 4.03
N LYS A 147 -8.67 23.94 3.18
CA LYS A 147 -9.97 23.32 2.98
C LYS A 147 -9.87 21.84 3.29
N PHE A 148 -10.45 21.46 4.42
CA PHE A 148 -10.70 20.09 4.83
C PHE A 148 -11.75 19.49 3.89
N GLU A 149 -11.32 19.11 2.68
CA GLU A 149 -12.19 18.59 1.64
C GLU A 149 -11.62 17.31 1.04
N ILE A 150 -12.52 16.39 0.70
CA ILE A 150 -12.24 15.13 -0.02
C ILE A 150 -13.08 15.04 -1.31
N PRO A 151 -13.01 16.05 -2.19
CA PRO A 151 -13.94 16.19 -3.31
C PRO A 151 -13.88 15.01 -4.28
N LEU A 152 -12.71 14.40 -4.47
CA LEU A 152 -12.59 13.26 -5.37
C LEU A 152 -13.12 11.97 -4.75
N HIS A 153 -12.89 11.71 -3.46
CA HIS A 153 -13.49 10.56 -2.78
C HIS A 153 -15.03 10.62 -2.83
N ILE A 154 -15.61 11.80 -2.59
CA ILE A 154 -17.07 12.00 -2.68
C ILE A 154 -17.55 11.75 -4.11
N ALA A 155 -16.92 12.37 -5.11
CA ALA A 155 -17.31 12.20 -6.51
C ALA A 155 -17.19 10.75 -6.99
N LEU A 156 -16.14 10.04 -6.56
CA LEU A 156 -15.95 8.63 -6.88
C LEU A 156 -17.01 7.75 -6.22
N ALA A 157 -17.29 7.95 -4.93
CA ALA A 157 -18.33 7.21 -4.23
C ALA A 157 -19.72 7.43 -4.84
N GLU A 158 -20.05 8.67 -5.22
CA GLU A 158 -21.31 8.98 -5.89
C GLU A 158 -21.47 8.25 -7.23
N ILE A 159 -20.43 8.24 -8.07
CA ILE A 159 -20.54 7.59 -9.38
C ILE A 159 -20.50 6.06 -9.26
N VAL A 160 -19.66 5.50 -8.37
CA VAL A 160 -19.62 4.06 -8.08
C VAL A 160 -20.98 3.59 -7.55
N LYS A 161 -21.59 4.34 -6.63
CA LYS A 161 -22.95 4.07 -6.14
C LYS A 161 -23.96 4.00 -7.30
N LYS A 162 -24.00 5.01 -8.18
CA LYS A 162 -24.90 5.03 -9.34
C LYS A 162 -24.68 3.84 -10.29
N LEU A 163 -23.42 3.41 -10.48
CA LEU A 163 -23.06 2.26 -11.32
C LEU A 163 -23.47 0.93 -10.68
N GLN A 164 -23.40 0.82 -9.35
CA GLN A 164 -23.69 -0.39 -8.61
C GLN A 164 -25.17 -0.54 -8.20
N GLU A 165 -25.96 0.54 -8.22
CA GLU A 165 -27.40 0.53 -7.92
C GLU A 165 -28.16 -0.55 -8.71
N THR A 166 -29.10 -1.24 -8.06
CA THR A 166 -29.96 -2.24 -8.72
C THR A 166 -30.90 -1.55 -9.71
N GLN A 167 -30.85 -1.96 -10.99
CA GLN A 167 -31.71 -1.40 -12.03
C GLN A 167 -32.69 -2.44 -12.60
N MET A 168 -33.96 -2.03 -12.71
CA MET A 168 -35.01 -2.81 -13.36
C MET A 168 -35.13 -2.48 -14.86
N THR A 169 -34.71 -1.28 -15.25
CA THR A 169 -34.74 -0.76 -16.62
C THR A 169 -33.33 -0.37 -17.08
N THR A 170 -33.13 -0.25 -18.39
CA THR A 170 -31.86 0.22 -18.95
C THR A 170 -31.62 1.69 -18.57
N ARG A 171 -30.47 1.99 -17.98
CA ARG A 171 -30.06 3.34 -17.58
C ARG A 171 -28.64 3.62 -18.05
N THR A 172 -28.40 4.85 -18.50
CA THR A 172 -27.05 5.35 -18.81
C THR A 172 -26.78 6.65 -18.08
N ILE A 173 -25.54 6.86 -17.67
CA ILE A 173 -25.08 8.11 -17.02
C ILE A 173 -23.81 8.61 -17.71
N SER A 174 -23.52 9.90 -17.55
CA SER A 174 -22.31 10.53 -18.12
C SER A 174 -21.17 10.58 -17.10
N VAL A 175 -19.96 10.23 -17.56
CA VAL A 175 -18.71 10.32 -16.79
C VAL A 175 -18.33 11.76 -16.43
N TRP A 176 -18.86 12.75 -17.14
CA TRP A 176 -18.50 14.16 -16.96
C TRP A 176 -18.83 14.72 -15.59
N THR A 177 -19.83 14.14 -14.89
CA THR A 177 -20.11 14.51 -13.50
C THR A 177 -18.89 14.30 -12.59
N PHE A 178 -18.15 13.22 -12.81
CA PHE A 178 -16.90 12.92 -12.11
C PHE A 178 -15.72 13.73 -12.67
N LEU A 179 -15.57 13.82 -14.00
CA LEU A 179 -14.46 14.56 -14.61
C LEU A 179 -14.46 16.05 -14.28
N HIS A 180 -15.63 16.67 -14.13
CA HIS A 180 -15.70 18.06 -13.67
C HIS A 180 -15.19 18.26 -12.23
N SER A 181 -15.26 17.22 -11.38
CA SER A 181 -14.61 17.25 -10.06
C SER A 181 -13.09 17.34 -10.20
N LEU A 182 -12.49 16.51 -11.08
CA LEU A 182 -11.07 16.59 -11.39
C LEU A 182 -10.67 17.95 -12.00
N GLU A 183 -11.43 18.46 -12.98
CA GLU A 183 -11.17 19.78 -13.57
C GLU A 183 -11.16 20.89 -12.51
N LYS A 184 -12.06 20.82 -11.53
CA LYS A 184 -12.14 21.77 -10.42
C LYS A 184 -10.96 21.65 -9.45
N ILE A 185 -10.52 20.43 -9.13
CA ILE A 185 -9.38 20.17 -8.24
C ILE A 185 -8.08 20.73 -8.85
N PHE A 186 -7.86 20.50 -10.14
CA PHE A 186 -6.64 20.90 -10.83
C PHE A 186 -6.68 22.31 -11.45
N ASP A 187 -7.82 23.00 -11.39
CA ASP A 187 -8.06 24.28 -12.09
C ASP A 187 -7.68 24.20 -13.59
N ALA A 188 -7.97 23.05 -14.20
CA ALA A 188 -7.56 22.69 -15.55
C ALA A 188 -8.73 22.06 -16.32
N ARG A 189 -8.66 22.08 -17.66
CA ARG A 189 -9.68 21.48 -18.53
C ARG A 189 -9.15 20.23 -19.19
N ILE A 190 -9.94 19.15 -19.19
CA ILE A 190 -9.61 17.94 -19.92
C ILE A 190 -9.89 18.20 -21.40
N SER A 191 -8.92 17.94 -22.27
CA SER A 191 -9.10 18.13 -23.70
C SER A 191 -10.10 17.12 -24.27
N ARG A 192 -10.72 17.46 -25.39
CA ARG A 192 -11.76 16.62 -26.04
C ARG A 192 -11.19 15.48 -26.90
N SER A 193 -9.87 15.28 -26.90
CA SER A 193 -9.19 14.22 -27.64
C SER A 193 -9.31 12.87 -26.93
N GLN A 194 -8.84 11.80 -27.58
CA GLN A 194 -8.59 10.55 -26.89
C GLN A 194 -7.41 10.71 -25.92
N HIS A 195 -7.44 9.95 -24.84
CA HIS A 195 -6.45 9.95 -23.77
C HIS A 195 -6.14 8.52 -23.34
N ASP A 196 -5.00 8.33 -22.68
CA ASP A 196 -4.65 7.06 -22.09
C ASP A 196 -5.46 6.83 -20.79
N ALA A 197 -6.11 5.67 -20.69
CA ALA A 197 -6.83 5.28 -19.49
C ALA A 197 -5.88 5.05 -18.31
N HIS A 198 -4.64 4.63 -18.56
CA HIS A 198 -3.61 4.46 -17.55
C HIS A 198 -3.26 5.80 -16.89
N GLU A 199 -3.06 6.85 -17.68
CA GLU A 199 -2.77 8.21 -17.19
C GLU A 199 -3.90 8.74 -16.32
N LEU A 200 -5.15 8.63 -16.77
CA LEU A 200 -6.31 9.03 -15.97
C LEU A 200 -6.41 8.22 -14.66
N THR A 201 -6.14 6.92 -14.71
CA THR A 201 -6.20 6.04 -13.53
C THR A 201 -5.17 6.44 -12.49
N LEU A 202 -3.93 6.72 -12.93
CA LEU A 202 -2.87 7.21 -12.05
C LEU A 202 -3.23 8.56 -11.44
N LEU A 203 -3.71 9.52 -12.24
CA LEU A 203 -4.15 10.83 -11.75
C LEU A 203 -5.24 10.72 -10.67
N ILE A 204 -6.22 9.83 -10.89
CA ILE A 204 -7.28 9.56 -9.90
C ILE A 204 -6.67 8.99 -8.62
N ASN A 205 -5.83 7.95 -8.73
CA ASN A 205 -5.23 7.30 -7.57
C ASN A 205 -4.33 8.24 -6.77
N GLU A 206 -3.49 9.04 -7.44
CA GLU A 206 -2.63 10.03 -6.78
C GLU A 206 -3.47 11.09 -6.06
N THR A 207 -4.56 11.54 -6.69
CA THR A 207 -5.43 12.54 -6.06
C THR A 207 -6.16 11.97 -4.83
N LEU A 208 -6.65 10.74 -4.92
CA LEU A 208 -7.27 10.04 -3.78
C LEU A 208 -6.24 9.77 -2.67
N GLU A 209 -5.03 9.29 -3.00
CA GLU A 209 -3.98 9.10 -2.01
C GLU A 209 -3.62 10.41 -1.32
N ASN A 210 -3.47 11.50 -2.09
CA ASN A 210 -3.19 12.82 -1.54
C ASN A 210 -4.31 13.33 -0.62
N GLU A 211 -5.58 13.13 -0.98
CA GLU A 211 -6.72 13.42 -0.10
C GLU A 211 -6.64 12.58 1.18
N ASN A 212 -6.42 11.27 1.10
CA ASN A 212 -6.30 10.38 2.26
C ASN A 212 -5.13 10.78 3.18
N VAL A 213 -3.93 10.97 2.64
CA VAL A 213 -2.72 11.35 3.38
C VAL A 213 -2.90 12.69 4.09
N LYS A 214 -3.57 13.67 3.46
CA LYS A 214 -3.91 14.94 4.11
C LYS A 214 -4.79 14.73 5.34
N ILE A 215 -5.83 13.91 5.21
CA ILE A 215 -6.74 13.59 6.33
C ILE A 215 -5.99 12.86 7.44
N VAL A 216 -5.21 11.82 7.12
CA VAL A 216 -4.43 11.05 8.10
C VAL A 216 -3.41 11.94 8.83
N LYS A 217 -2.73 12.83 8.11
CA LYS A 217 -1.77 13.78 8.71
C LYS A 217 -2.48 14.74 9.67
N ASN A 218 -3.61 15.31 9.25
CA ASN A 218 -4.38 16.23 10.08
C ASN A 218 -4.97 15.54 11.32
N TYR A 219 -5.51 14.33 11.15
CA TYR A 219 -5.99 13.49 12.24
C TYR A 219 -4.91 13.29 13.31
N ARG A 220 -3.69 12.89 12.92
CA ARG A 220 -2.56 12.74 13.86
C ARG A 220 -2.21 14.05 14.58
N LEU A 221 -2.21 15.17 13.87
CA LEU A 221 -1.96 16.48 14.46
C LEU A 221 -3.04 16.85 15.50
N TRP A 222 -4.30 16.49 15.23
CA TRP A 222 -5.40 16.75 16.14
C TRP A 222 -5.35 15.85 17.37
N CYS A 223 -5.03 14.56 17.22
CA CYS A 223 -4.78 13.69 18.37
C CYS A 223 -3.74 14.31 19.33
N SER A 224 -2.64 14.87 18.80
CA SER A 224 -1.65 15.57 19.62
C SER A 224 -2.17 16.87 20.25
N LYS A 225 -3.02 17.63 19.53
CA LYS A 225 -3.58 18.89 20.06
C LYS A 225 -4.63 18.68 21.16
N PHE A 226 -5.41 17.61 21.09
CA PHE A 226 -6.46 17.32 22.06
C PHE A 226 -5.98 16.47 23.24
N GLN A 227 -4.67 16.22 23.35
CA GLN A 227 -4.08 15.36 24.38
C GLN A 227 -4.50 15.71 25.83
N ASP A 228 -4.85 16.97 26.09
CA ASP A 228 -5.29 17.44 27.41
C ASP A 228 -6.82 17.34 27.65
N ASN A 229 -7.61 17.06 26.61
CA ASN A 229 -9.07 16.94 26.69
C ASN A 229 -9.51 15.48 26.54
N VAL A 230 -9.66 14.80 27.68
CA VAL A 230 -10.00 13.36 27.79
C VAL A 230 -11.21 12.99 26.92
N HIS A 231 -12.30 13.77 26.97
CA HIS A 231 -13.51 13.45 26.21
C HIS A 231 -13.33 13.61 24.70
N ALA A 232 -12.53 14.58 24.25
CA ALA A 232 -12.25 14.77 22.83
C ALA A 232 -11.34 13.66 22.28
N ILE A 233 -10.40 13.17 23.08
CA ILE A 233 -9.51 12.06 22.71
C ILE A 233 -10.29 10.75 22.58
N ASP A 234 -11.15 10.42 23.55
CA ASP A 234 -11.95 9.18 23.50
C ASP A 234 -12.82 9.14 22.22
N GLU A 235 -13.41 10.27 21.84
CA GLU A 235 -14.17 10.39 20.59
C GLU A 235 -13.27 10.31 19.34
N LEU A 236 -12.07 10.91 19.36
CA LEU A 236 -11.10 10.85 18.26
C LEU A 236 -10.47 9.46 18.07
N GLU A 237 -10.15 8.74 19.14
CA GLU A 237 -9.60 7.38 19.11
C GLU A 237 -10.63 6.36 18.61
N SER A 238 -11.92 6.69 18.69
CA SER A 238 -12.99 5.87 18.12
C SER A 238 -13.07 5.94 16.59
N ILE A 239 -12.42 6.93 15.97
CA ILE A 239 -12.38 7.13 14.52
C ILE A 239 -11.19 6.36 13.94
N ASP A 240 -11.48 5.47 12.99
CA ASP A 240 -10.48 4.62 12.34
C ASP A 240 -10.37 4.95 10.85
N ILE A 241 -9.47 5.86 10.50
CA ILE A 241 -9.29 6.31 9.12
C ILE A 241 -8.50 5.24 8.34
N PRO A 242 -9.13 4.56 7.36
CA PRO A 242 -8.47 3.49 6.62
C PRO A 242 -7.35 4.03 5.72
N GLU A 243 -6.31 3.20 5.53
CA GLU A 243 -5.24 3.47 4.56
C GLU A 243 -5.77 3.36 3.12
N PHE A 244 -5.15 4.11 2.20
CA PHE A 244 -5.53 4.09 0.79
C PHE A 244 -5.22 2.71 0.15
N PRO A 245 -6.20 2.04 -0.49
CA PRO A 245 -6.09 0.61 -0.81
C PRO A 245 -5.20 0.28 -2.02
N PHE A 246 -4.78 1.29 -2.79
CA PHE A 246 -3.90 1.10 -3.95
C PHE A 246 -2.42 1.39 -3.65
N SER A 247 -2.09 1.86 -2.45
CA SER A 247 -0.72 2.14 -2.06
C SER A 247 0.09 0.86 -1.88
N GLY A 248 1.20 0.75 -2.60
CA GLY A 248 2.17 -0.34 -2.50
C GLY A 248 3.60 0.18 -2.36
N LEU A 249 4.55 -0.73 -2.08
CA LEU A 249 5.99 -0.44 -2.01
C LEU A 249 6.77 -1.40 -2.92
N ILE A 250 7.68 -0.86 -3.73
CA ILE A 250 8.69 -1.63 -4.47
C ILE A 250 9.99 -1.57 -3.70
N LEU A 251 10.61 -2.74 -3.49
CA LEU A 251 11.96 -2.87 -2.98
C LEU A 251 12.93 -2.95 -4.16
N SER A 252 13.83 -1.98 -4.30
CA SER A 252 14.90 -2.02 -5.28
C SER A 252 16.24 -2.31 -4.60
N GLN A 253 16.96 -3.29 -5.13
CA GLN A 253 18.32 -3.61 -4.70
C GLN A 253 19.16 -4.03 -5.89
N MET A 254 20.32 -3.40 -6.04
CA MET A 254 21.29 -3.75 -7.07
C MET A 254 22.29 -4.77 -6.53
N ARG A 255 22.75 -5.67 -7.40
CA ARG A 255 23.84 -6.61 -7.12
C ARG A 255 24.92 -6.45 -8.17
N CYS A 256 26.17 -6.24 -7.74
CA CYS A 256 27.29 -6.21 -8.66
C CYS A 256 27.60 -7.62 -9.16
N LEU A 257 27.61 -7.82 -10.48
CA LEU A 257 27.90 -9.12 -11.09
C LEU A 257 29.38 -9.55 -10.95
N THR A 258 30.29 -8.62 -10.65
CA THR A 258 31.72 -8.91 -10.50
C THR A 258 32.07 -9.34 -9.07
N CYS A 259 31.68 -8.56 -8.05
CA CYS A 259 32.03 -8.84 -6.65
C CYS A 259 30.88 -9.42 -5.81
N SER A 260 29.68 -9.61 -6.39
CA SER A 260 28.46 -10.10 -5.72
C SER A 260 27.96 -9.29 -4.53
N HIS A 261 28.58 -8.15 -4.21
CA HIS A 261 28.10 -7.25 -3.17
C HIS A 261 26.82 -6.54 -3.64
N VAL A 262 26.00 -6.16 -2.66
CA VAL A 262 24.67 -5.57 -2.90
C VAL A 262 24.65 -4.09 -2.52
N SER A 263 23.71 -3.35 -3.10
CA SER A 263 23.41 -1.99 -2.67
C SER A 263 22.58 -2.00 -1.39
N LYS A 264 22.57 -0.85 -0.71
CA LYS A 264 21.54 -0.58 0.29
C LYS A 264 20.17 -0.67 -0.39
N PRO A 265 19.22 -1.44 0.17
CA PRO A 265 17.87 -1.52 -0.38
C PRO A 265 17.18 -0.15 -0.30
N SER A 266 16.47 0.22 -1.37
CA SER A 266 15.58 1.38 -1.40
C SER A 266 14.13 0.92 -1.53
N PHE A 267 13.22 1.63 -0.86
CA PHE A 267 11.78 1.42 -0.99
C PHE A 267 11.17 2.61 -1.71
N SER A 268 10.41 2.37 -2.76
CA SER A 268 9.68 3.40 -3.51
C SER A 268 8.18 3.09 -3.50
N PRO A 269 7.32 4.04 -3.13
CA PRO A 269 5.88 3.84 -3.21
C PRO A 269 5.41 3.75 -4.66
N PHE A 270 4.35 2.98 -4.88
CA PHE A 270 3.67 2.91 -6.17
C PHE A 270 2.16 2.79 -5.96
N LEU A 271 1.39 3.30 -6.92
CA LEU A 271 -0.09 3.19 -6.95
C LEU A 271 -0.59 2.26 -8.04
N MET A 272 0.27 1.96 -9.01
CA MET A 272 0.00 1.10 -10.14
C MET A 272 1.32 0.52 -10.65
N LEU A 273 1.38 -0.80 -10.85
CA LEU A 273 2.55 -1.48 -11.36
C LEU A 273 2.44 -1.59 -12.89
N THR A 274 3.30 -0.87 -13.61
CA THR A 274 3.38 -0.97 -15.07
C THR A 274 4.34 -2.10 -15.45
N LEU A 275 3.87 -3.05 -16.25
CA LEU A 275 4.67 -4.16 -16.74
C LEU A 275 5.01 -3.98 -18.22
N HIS A 276 6.28 -4.12 -18.57
CA HIS A 276 6.70 -4.15 -19.96
C HIS A 276 6.23 -5.43 -20.63
N THR A 277 5.64 -5.30 -21.83
CA THR A 277 5.21 -6.43 -22.63
C THR A 277 6.39 -7.05 -23.39
N PRO A 278 6.55 -8.37 -23.39
CA PRO A 278 7.59 -9.02 -24.17
C PRO A 278 7.30 -8.93 -25.67
N GLN A 279 8.35 -8.97 -26.49
CA GLN A 279 8.27 -9.07 -27.95
C GLN A 279 7.92 -10.51 -28.39
N LYS A 280 6.82 -11.04 -27.84
CA LYS A 280 6.31 -12.39 -28.07
C LYS A 280 4.83 -12.28 -28.46
N VAL A 281 4.35 -13.18 -29.35
CA VAL A 281 2.94 -13.18 -29.82
C VAL A 281 1.96 -13.45 -28.67
N SER A 282 2.41 -14.19 -27.65
CA SER A 282 1.63 -14.48 -26.45
C SER A 282 2.56 -14.67 -25.26
N THR A 283 2.09 -14.29 -24.08
CA THR A 283 2.76 -14.55 -22.79
C THR A 283 1.69 -14.71 -21.70
N ASN A 284 2.09 -15.18 -20.53
CA ASN A 284 1.24 -15.17 -19.34
C ASN A 284 1.67 -14.04 -18.40
N LEU A 285 0.81 -13.68 -17.44
CA LEU A 285 1.07 -12.59 -16.50
C LEU A 285 2.22 -12.92 -15.54
N GLU A 286 2.37 -14.18 -15.14
CA GLU A 286 3.42 -14.62 -14.21
C GLU A 286 4.82 -14.41 -14.79
N SER A 287 5.04 -14.85 -16.03
CA SER A 287 6.28 -14.60 -16.77
C SER A 287 6.51 -13.12 -17.03
N MET A 288 5.46 -12.31 -17.26
CA MET A 288 5.62 -10.86 -17.36
C MET A 288 6.09 -10.24 -16.03
N LEU A 289 5.61 -10.74 -14.89
CA LEU A 289 6.05 -10.27 -13.57
C LEU A 289 7.51 -10.66 -13.31
N GLU A 290 7.88 -11.91 -13.60
CA GLU A 290 9.26 -12.40 -13.46
C GLU A 290 10.24 -11.63 -14.36
N GLU A 291 9.87 -11.40 -15.62
CA GLU A 291 10.71 -10.66 -16.57
C GLU A 291 10.88 -9.17 -16.19
N ASN A 292 9.92 -8.58 -15.45
CA ASN A 292 10.00 -7.20 -14.96
C ASN A 292 10.63 -7.07 -13.56
N ASP A 293 10.92 -8.17 -12.87
CA ASP A 293 11.50 -8.15 -11.50
C ASP A 293 13.00 -7.79 -11.48
N SER A 294 13.71 -8.04 -12.58
CA SER A 294 15.15 -7.79 -12.65
C SER A 294 15.60 -7.17 -13.98
N GLU A 295 16.51 -6.22 -13.88
CA GLU A 295 17.14 -5.56 -15.02
C GLU A 295 18.66 -5.55 -14.84
N SER A 296 19.40 -5.85 -15.92
CA SER A 296 20.86 -5.73 -15.94
C SER A 296 21.27 -4.34 -16.39
N ILE A 297 21.96 -3.61 -15.52
CA ILE A 297 22.48 -2.27 -15.83
C ILE A 297 23.97 -2.36 -16.17
N GLU A 298 24.32 -1.96 -17.39
CA GLU A 298 25.72 -1.86 -17.83
C GLU A 298 26.35 -0.54 -17.37
N GLY A 299 27.67 -0.55 -17.13
CA GLY A 299 28.43 0.66 -16.80
C GLY A 299 28.26 1.19 -15.36
N TYR A 300 27.62 0.44 -14.46
CA TYR A 300 27.50 0.84 -13.06
C TYR A 300 28.87 0.88 -12.35
N GLN A 301 29.19 2.01 -11.72
CA GLN A 301 30.46 2.22 -11.01
C GLN A 301 30.41 1.64 -9.59
N CYS A 302 30.65 0.34 -9.45
CA CYS A 302 30.67 -0.33 -8.16
C CYS A 302 31.83 0.15 -7.27
N ILE A 303 31.53 0.77 -6.13
CA ILE A 303 32.53 1.27 -5.18
C ILE A 303 33.41 0.13 -4.64
N LYS A 304 32.80 -1.00 -4.26
CA LYS A 304 33.57 -2.16 -3.77
C LYS A 304 34.62 -2.60 -4.78
N CYS A 305 34.23 -2.85 -6.04
CA CYS A 305 35.18 -3.24 -7.09
C CYS A 305 36.26 -2.20 -7.32
N ARG A 306 35.91 -0.90 -7.34
CA ARG A 306 36.88 0.19 -7.53
C ARG A 306 37.90 0.22 -6.40
N VAL A 307 37.44 0.14 -5.15
CA VAL A 307 38.30 0.12 -3.96
C VAL A 307 39.20 -1.11 -3.98
N SER A 308 38.65 -2.32 -4.19
CA SER A 308 39.44 -3.55 -4.27
C SER A 308 40.52 -3.46 -5.36
N LYS A 309 40.19 -2.92 -6.54
CA LYS A 309 41.19 -2.75 -7.63
C LYS A 309 42.29 -1.76 -7.28
N ILE A 310 41.97 -0.64 -6.63
CA ILE A 310 42.98 0.32 -6.17
C ILE A 310 43.89 -0.32 -5.12
N VAL A 311 43.32 -1.04 -4.14
CA VAL A 311 44.06 -1.73 -3.08
C VAL A 311 44.98 -2.80 -3.64
N GLU A 312 44.47 -3.67 -4.52
CA GLU A 312 45.26 -4.70 -5.23
C GLU A 312 46.45 -4.07 -5.96
N ASN A 313 46.22 -3.01 -6.73
CA ASN A 313 47.27 -2.34 -7.49
C ASN A 313 48.34 -1.70 -6.58
N GLU A 314 47.93 -1.01 -5.51
CA GLU A 314 48.89 -0.43 -4.57
C GLU A 314 49.69 -1.51 -3.83
N MET A 315 49.10 -2.67 -3.51
CA MET A 315 49.84 -3.81 -2.95
C MET A 315 50.89 -4.33 -3.93
N HIS A 316 50.57 -4.43 -5.22
CA HIS A 316 51.53 -4.82 -6.26
C HIS A 316 52.65 -3.77 -6.44
N ARG A 317 52.31 -2.48 -6.44
CA ARG A 317 53.31 -1.39 -6.55
C ARG A 317 54.26 -1.36 -5.35
N GLN A 318 53.74 -1.59 -4.14
CA GLN A 318 54.53 -1.74 -2.92
C GLN A 318 55.48 -2.94 -2.99
N ALA A 319 55.01 -4.08 -3.51
CA ALA A 319 55.86 -5.26 -3.72
C ALA A 319 56.99 -5.02 -4.74
N GLN A 320 56.79 -4.13 -5.71
CA GLN A 320 57.81 -3.70 -6.67
C GLN A 320 58.76 -2.61 -6.13
N GLY A 321 58.63 -2.21 -4.86
CA GLY A 321 59.47 -1.18 -4.23
C GLY A 321 59.18 0.26 -4.64
N LYS A 322 58.03 0.53 -5.30
CA LYS A 322 57.58 1.90 -5.59
C LYS A 322 57.09 2.54 -4.28
N SER A 323 57.63 3.71 -3.91
CA SER A 323 57.22 4.44 -2.70
C SER A 323 55.86 5.13 -2.87
N VAL A 324 55.10 5.18 -1.78
CA VAL A 324 53.84 5.92 -1.65
C VAL A 324 54.14 7.27 -1.01
N SER A 325 53.53 8.36 -1.48
CA SER A 325 53.70 9.66 -0.83
C SER A 325 53.03 9.67 0.56
N PRO A 326 53.53 10.45 1.53
CA PRO A 326 52.96 10.50 2.88
C PRO A 326 51.45 10.81 2.87
N ASP A 327 51.03 11.75 2.01
CA ASP A 327 49.63 12.19 1.90
C ASP A 327 48.73 11.11 1.29
N GLU A 328 49.26 10.22 0.45
CA GLU A 328 48.50 9.11 -0.16
C GLU A 328 48.39 7.89 0.75
N ALA A 329 49.33 7.72 1.68
CA ALA A 329 49.36 6.58 2.59
C ALA A 329 48.09 6.52 3.46
N ASP A 330 47.61 7.67 3.93
CA ASP A 330 46.39 7.77 4.72
C ASP A 330 45.15 7.36 3.92
N PHE A 331 45.03 7.83 2.67
CA PHE A 331 43.93 7.42 1.79
C PHE A 331 43.97 5.92 1.50
N ILE A 332 45.14 5.36 1.20
CA ILE A 332 45.30 3.93 0.91
C ILE A 332 44.96 3.07 2.13
N ASN A 333 45.34 3.50 3.33
CA ASN A 333 44.97 2.79 4.56
C ASN A 333 43.45 2.80 4.79
N LYS A 334 42.79 3.95 4.61
CA LYS A 334 41.32 4.04 4.64
C LYS A 334 40.66 3.13 3.58
N LEU A 335 41.21 3.05 2.37
CA LEU A 335 40.71 2.16 1.33
C LEU A 335 40.89 0.68 1.68
N LYS A 336 42.01 0.30 2.31
CA LYS A 336 42.24 -1.08 2.80
C LYS A 336 41.25 -1.47 3.90
N GLU A 337 40.93 -0.56 4.81
CA GLU A 337 39.90 -0.77 5.83
C GLU A 337 38.53 -0.98 5.19
N LEU A 338 38.15 -0.15 4.23
CA LEU A 338 36.90 -0.31 3.47
C LEU A 338 36.87 -1.61 2.65
N ASP A 339 38.00 -2.03 2.08
CA ASP A 339 38.06 -3.29 1.34
C ASP A 339 37.96 -4.52 2.26
N SER A 340 38.38 -4.38 3.51
CA SER A 340 38.25 -5.46 4.49
C SER A 340 36.83 -5.59 5.06
N ASP A 341 35.97 -4.58 4.86
CA ASP A 341 34.58 -4.59 5.30
C ASP A 341 33.71 -5.51 4.42
N PRO A 342 33.21 -6.65 4.95
CA PRO A 342 32.36 -7.58 4.20
C PRO A 342 30.94 -7.05 3.97
N GLN A 343 30.56 -5.95 4.62
CA GLN A 343 29.25 -5.31 4.48
C GLN A 343 29.29 -4.04 3.63
N LEU A 344 30.42 -3.75 2.97
CA LEU A 344 30.54 -2.57 2.12
C LEU A 344 29.51 -2.61 0.98
N SER A 345 28.54 -1.70 1.04
CA SER A 345 27.53 -1.57 0.00
C SER A 345 28.12 -0.98 -1.28
N ILE A 346 27.68 -1.47 -2.44
CA ILE A 346 28.24 -1.03 -3.75
C ILE A 346 27.98 0.44 -4.07
N ASN A 347 26.99 1.03 -3.41
CA ASN A 347 26.52 2.41 -3.55
C ASN A 347 26.78 3.26 -2.30
N ARG A 348 27.74 2.87 -1.44
CA ARG A 348 28.08 3.65 -0.25
C ARG A 348 28.78 4.94 -0.68
N ASP A 349 28.27 6.07 -0.20
CA ASP A 349 28.94 7.36 -0.37
C ASP A 349 30.27 7.35 0.42
N LEU A 350 31.34 7.77 -0.25
CA LEU A 350 32.65 7.95 0.36
C LEU A 350 32.79 9.39 0.88
N GLU A 351 33.70 9.61 1.83
CA GLU A 351 34.09 10.96 2.22
C GLU A 351 34.65 11.72 0.99
N SER A 352 34.31 13.00 0.83
CA SER A 352 34.61 13.76 -0.40
C SER A 352 36.08 13.69 -0.83
N SER A 353 37.00 13.82 0.12
CA SER A 353 38.44 13.71 -0.13
C SER A 353 38.87 12.33 -0.63
N LEU A 354 38.25 11.27 -0.11
CA LEU A 354 38.50 9.89 -0.51
C LEU A 354 37.86 9.58 -1.87
N GLU A 355 36.69 10.14 -2.15
CA GLU A 355 36.02 10.01 -3.44
C GLU A 355 36.82 10.69 -4.56
N ASP A 356 37.35 11.90 -4.32
CA ASP A 356 38.21 12.62 -5.26
C ASP A 356 39.51 11.85 -5.54
N TYR A 357 40.10 11.23 -4.52
CA TYR A 357 41.24 10.33 -4.69
C TYR A 357 40.88 9.14 -5.58
N VAL A 358 39.77 8.45 -5.31
CA VAL A 358 39.31 7.30 -6.10
C VAL A 358 38.96 7.67 -7.55
N LYS A 359 38.48 8.90 -7.80
CA LYS A 359 38.20 9.43 -9.15
C LYS A 359 39.47 9.85 -9.89
N SER A 360 40.45 10.41 -9.19
CA SER A 360 41.72 10.89 -9.76
C SER A 360 42.80 9.81 -9.87
N TYR A 361 42.53 8.60 -9.36
CA TYR A 361 43.46 7.47 -9.40
C TYR A 361 43.75 6.99 -10.83
N LYS A 362 44.91 7.35 -11.37
CA LYS A 362 45.37 7.01 -12.74
C LYS A 362 46.45 5.94 -12.80
N LYS A 363 46.79 5.31 -11.67
CA LYS A 363 47.94 4.39 -11.57
C LYS A 363 47.60 2.94 -11.92
N MET A 364 46.40 2.68 -12.46
CA MET A 364 46.00 1.36 -12.92
C MET A 364 46.82 1.02 -14.18
N GLU A 365 47.85 0.20 -14.00
CA GLU A 365 48.67 -0.38 -15.08
C GLU A 365 48.04 -1.69 -15.58
#